data_AF-A0A962E711-F1
#
_entry.id   AF-A0A962E711-F1
#
_cell.length_a   1.000
_cell.length_b   1.000
_cell.length_c   1.000
_cell.angle_alpha   90.00
_cell.angle_beta   90.00
_cell.angle_gamma   90.00
#
_symmetry.space_group_name_H-M   'P 1'
#
loop_
_entity.id
_entity.type
_entity.pdbx_description
1 polymer ?
#
loop_
_entity_poly.entity_id
_entity_poly.type
_entity_poly.pdbx_seq_one_letter_code
_entity_poly.pdbx_strand_id
1 'polypeptide(L)'
;AARKMLVECAQDLGVDASSIELGGMIEVPAAALMVEHFLKHLDFLSIGTNDLVQYTLAIDRTNQALGSLQDPLHPAVLQLIARVLAAGESCGKAVSLCGEMAGEPRYTGLLLALGLRDFSMHPRVLLEVKEVLRSADLHTLADFRQALLQAEEAEQLEALLPLS
;
A
#
# COMPACT_ATOMS: atom_id res chain seq x y z
N ALA A 1 11.89 -5.45 -19.83
CA ALA A 1 11.04 -5.09 -20.99
C ALA A 1 10.52 -3.65 -20.86
N ALA A 2 9.69 -3.32 -19.86
CA ALA A 2 9.08 -1.99 -19.70
C ALA A 2 10.05 -0.81 -19.78
N ARG A 3 11.16 -0.82 -19.02
CA ARG A 3 12.19 0.24 -19.08
C ARG A 3 12.78 0.44 -20.48
N LYS A 4 12.96 -0.65 -21.24
CA LYS A 4 13.47 -0.57 -22.62
C LYS A 4 12.46 0.16 -23.51
N MET A 5 11.18 -0.20 -23.40
CA MET A 5 10.10 0.44 -24.16
C MET A 5 9.97 1.93 -23.81
N LEU A 6 10.11 2.30 -22.52
CA LEU A 6 10.11 3.71 -22.10
C LEU A 6 11.25 4.48 -22.77
N VAL A 7 12.47 3.93 -22.76
CA VAL A 7 13.64 4.57 -23.39
C VAL A 7 13.45 4.70 -24.90
N GLU A 8 12.94 3.67 -25.57
CA GLU A 8 12.64 3.71 -27.01
C GLU A 8 11.61 4.82 -27.33
N CYS A 9 10.49 4.88 -26.60
CA CYS A 9 9.49 5.92 -26.81
C CYS A 9 10.01 7.33 -26.49
N ALA A 10 10.81 7.49 -25.45
CA ALA A 10 11.40 8.78 -25.11
C ALA A 10 12.35 9.28 -26.22
N GLN A 11 13.14 8.37 -26.79
CA GLN A 11 14.00 8.67 -27.94
C GLN A 11 13.18 9.11 -29.16
N ASP A 12 12.11 8.38 -29.50
CA ASP A 12 11.23 8.71 -30.63
C ASP A 12 10.56 10.09 -30.48
N LEU A 13 10.29 10.51 -29.23
CA LEU A 13 9.68 11.80 -28.90
C LEU A 13 10.70 12.93 -28.67
N GLY A 14 12.01 12.64 -28.69
CA GLY A 14 13.06 13.62 -28.39
C GLY A 14 13.07 14.09 -26.93
N VAL A 15 12.57 13.25 -26.00
CA VAL A 15 12.53 13.51 -24.55
C VAL A 15 13.68 12.76 -23.87
N ASP A 16 14.29 13.38 -22.86
CA ASP A 16 15.29 12.72 -22.03
C ASP A 16 14.62 11.65 -21.14
N ALA A 17 14.90 10.39 -21.42
CA ALA A 17 14.36 9.28 -20.64
C ALA A 17 14.78 9.31 -19.17
N SER A 18 15.92 9.96 -18.84
CA SER A 18 16.43 10.03 -17.46
C SER A 18 15.63 10.97 -16.57
N SER A 19 14.83 11.88 -17.13
CA SER A 19 13.94 12.75 -16.36
C SER A 19 12.59 12.12 -16.03
N ILE A 20 12.33 10.89 -16.49
CA ILE A 20 11.06 10.19 -16.28
C ILE A 20 11.27 9.10 -15.24
N GLU A 21 10.61 9.26 -14.09
CA GLU A 21 10.61 8.24 -13.04
C GLU A 21 9.79 7.01 -13.47
N LEU A 22 10.35 5.82 -13.26
CA LEU A 22 9.67 4.56 -13.55
C LEU A 22 9.27 3.89 -12.22
N GLY A 23 7.98 3.95 -11.90
CA GLY A 23 7.39 3.24 -10.78
C GLY A 23 6.86 1.86 -11.13
N GLY A 24 6.44 1.12 -10.10
CA GLY A 24 5.72 -0.15 -10.26
C GLY A 24 4.55 -0.25 -9.29
N MET A 25 3.44 -0.82 -9.77
CA MET A 25 2.30 -1.14 -8.92
C MET A 25 2.53 -2.50 -8.25
N ILE A 26 2.40 -2.53 -6.92
CA ILE A 26 2.48 -3.75 -6.12
C ILE A 26 1.06 -4.17 -5.76
N GLU A 27 0.50 -5.02 -6.60
CA GLU A 27 -0.88 -5.52 -6.49
C GLU A 27 -0.96 -7.05 -6.53
N VAL A 28 0.16 -7.73 -6.75
CA VAL A 28 0.26 -9.19 -6.78
C VAL A 28 1.13 -9.66 -5.61
N PRO A 29 0.73 -10.71 -4.86
CA PRO A 29 1.49 -11.20 -3.70
C PRO A 29 2.94 -11.54 -4.03
N ALA A 30 3.19 -12.15 -5.19
CA ALA A 30 4.55 -12.47 -5.65
C ALA A 30 5.43 -11.21 -5.80
N ALA A 31 4.85 -10.08 -6.23
CA ALA A 31 5.58 -8.81 -6.34
C ALA A 31 5.93 -8.23 -4.96
N ALA A 32 5.00 -8.32 -4.00
CA ALA A 32 5.24 -7.90 -2.62
C ALA A 32 6.29 -8.77 -1.91
N LEU A 33 6.29 -10.09 -2.13
CA LEU A 33 7.28 -11.01 -1.59
C LEU A 33 8.69 -10.79 -2.14
N MET A 34 8.79 -10.32 -3.39
CA MET A 34 10.06 -10.08 -4.08
C MET A 34 10.40 -8.60 -4.22
N VAL A 35 9.78 -7.73 -3.41
CA VAL A 35 9.81 -6.27 -3.57
C VAL A 35 11.22 -5.69 -3.64
N GLU A 36 12.17 -6.23 -2.88
CA GLU A 36 13.56 -5.78 -2.85
C GLU A 36 14.27 -5.99 -4.21
N HIS A 37 13.83 -6.97 -5.01
CA HIS A 37 14.35 -7.17 -6.36
C HIS A 37 13.80 -6.12 -7.32
N PHE A 38 12.54 -5.73 -7.17
CA PHE A 38 11.92 -4.70 -7.99
C PHE A 38 12.48 -3.30 -7.68
N LEU A 39 12.73 -3.00 -6.40
CA LEU A 39 13.27 -1.71 -5.96
C LEU A 39 14.67 -1.40 -6.51
N LYS A 40 15.45 -2.40 -6.93
CA LYS A 40 16.73 -2.21 -7.65
C LYS A 40 16.55 -1.58 -9.03
N HIS A 41 15.34 -1.64 -9.58
CA HIS A 41 15.04 -1.27 -10.96
C HIS A 41 13.93 -0.23 -11.08
N LEU A 42 13.34 0.21 -9.96
CA LEU A 42 12.23 1.15 -9.93
C LEU A 42 12.57 2.36 -9.07
N ASP A 43 11.94 3.49 -9.38
CA ASP A 43 12.19 4.78 -8.76
C ASP A 43 11.26 5.01 -7.56
N PHE A 44 10.05 4.47 -7.63
CA PHE A 44 9.05 4.46 -6.56
C PHE A 44 8.11 3.26 -6.71
N LEU A 45 7.27 3.00 -5.71
CA LEU A 45 6.23 1.98 -5.75
C LEU A 45 4.86 2.57 -5.41
N SER A 46 3.80 1.93 -5.90
CA SER A 46 2.44 2.17 -5.41
C SER A 46 1.76 0.85 -5.08
N ILE A 47 1.28 0.67 -3.86
CA ILE A 47 0.52 -0.50 -3.45
C ILE A 47 -0.91 -0.35 -3.98
N GLY A 48 -1.38 -1.32 -4.77
CA GLY A 48 -2.77 -1.40 -5.24
C GLY A 48 -3.58 -2.34 -4.35
N THR A 49 -4.27 -1.82 -3.33
CA THR A 49 -4.86 -2.68 -2.29
C THR A 49 -6.01 -3.55 -2.79
N ASN A 50 -6.80 -3.05 -3.74
CA ASN A 50 -7.99 -3.77 -4.21
C ASN A 50 -7.61 -5.14 -4.82
N ASP A 51 -6.60 -5.13 -5.70
CA ASP A 51 -6.13 -6.33 -6.37
C ASP A 51 -5.20 -7.15 -5.46
N LEU A 52 -4.41 -6.48 -4.59
CA LEU A 52 -3.59 -7.17 -3.59
C LEU A 52 -4.44 -8.01 -2.64
N VAL A 53 -5.54 -7.47 -2.10
CA VAL A 53 -6.47 -8.20 -1.24
C VAL A 53 -7.07 -9.39 -1.99
N GLN A 54 -7.60 -9.14 -3.19
CA GLN A 54 -8.22 -10.17 -4.02
C GLN A 54 -7.26 -11.34 -4.30
N TYR A 55 -6.03 -11.06 -4.75
CA TYR A 55 -5.07 -12.10 -5.10
C TYR A 55 -4.42 -12.75 -3.88
N THR A 56 -4.31 -12.05 -2.75
CA THR A 56 -3.78 -12.64 -1.51
C THR A 56 -4.78 -13.63 -0.91
N LEU A 57 -6.06 -13.27 -0.87
CA LEU A 57 -7.10 -14.10 -0.26
C LEU A 57 -7.73 -15.10 -1.24
N ALA A 58 -7.39 -15.00 -2.53
CA ALA A 58 -7.98 -15.78 -3.62
C ALA A 58 -9.52 -15.66 -3.67
N ILE A 59 -10.04 -14.47 -3.40
CA ILE A 59 -11.48 -14.16 -3.40
C ILE A 59 -11.80 -13.18 -4.50
N ASP A 60 -12.68 -13.57 -5.42
CA ASP A 60 -13.14 -12.72 -6.51
C ASP A 60 -14.13 -11.65 -6.02
N ARG A 61 -13.78 -10.36 -6.20
CA ARG A 61 -14.60 -9.21 -5.80
C ARG A 61 -15.91 -9.09 -6.57
N THR A 62 -16.00 -9.70 -7.75
CA THR A 62 -17.23 -9.68 -8.55
C THR A 62 -18.27 -10.68 -8.05
N ASN A 63 -17.84 -11.63 -7.19
CA ASN A 63 -18.73 -12.61 -6.59
C ASN A 63 -19.32 -12.09 -5.29
N GLN A 64 -20.55 -11.56 -5.37
CA GLN A 64 -21.28 -11.01 -4.21
C GLN A 64 -21.42 -12.00 -3.04
N ALA A 65 -21.42 -13.31 -3.30
CA ALA A 65 -21.52 -14.32 -2.24
C ALA A 65 -20.26 -14.40 -1.35
N LEU A 66 -19.12 -13.88 -1.82
CA LEU A 66 -17.84 -13.92 -1.12
C LEU A 66 -17.39 -12.54 -0.61
N GLY A 67 -18.19 -11.49 -0.84
CA GLY A 67 -17.80 -10.11 -0.49
C GLY A 67 -17.46 -9.93 0.99
N SER A 68 -18.16 -10.63 1.89
CA SER A 68 -17.88 -10.59 3.33
C SER A 68 -16.56 -11.24 3.75
N LEU A 69 -15.95 -12.04 2.85
CA LEU A 69 -14.65 -12.68 3.09
C LEU A 69 -13.49 -11.82 2.58
N GLN A 70 -13.77 -10.76 1.82
CA GLN A 70 -12.76 -9.79 1.39
C GLN A 70 -12.47 -8.80 2.50
N ASP A 71 -11.63 -9.21 3.44
CA ASP A 71 -11.21 -8.34 4.52
C ASP A 71 -9.84 -7.71 4.23
N PRO A 72 -9.75 -6.38 4.00
CA PRO A 72 -8.48 -5.69 3.87
C PRO A 72 -7.57 -5.78 5.12
N LEU A 73 -8.16 -6.06 6.29
CA LEU A 73 -7.43 -6.26 7.53
C LEU A 73 -6.94 -7.69 7.72
N HIS A 74 -7.15 -8.60 6.77
CA HIS A 74 -6.61 -9.94 6.90
C HIS A 74 -5.07 -9.88 7.12
N PRO A 75 -4.52 -10.55 8.15
CA PRO A 75 -3.11 -10.41 8.53
C PRO A 75 -2.12 -10.63 7.39
N ALA A 76 -2.39 -11.60 6.50
CA ALA A 76 -1.59 -11.82 5.30
C ALA A 76 -1.47 -10.57 4.39
N VAL A 77 -2.55 -9.81 4.21
CA VAL A 77 -2.54 -8.56 3.42
C VAL A 77 -1.70 -7.51 4.12
N LEU A 78 -1.91 -7.30 5.42
CA LEU A 78 -1.16 -6.31 6.19
C LEU A 78 0.33 -6.63 6.24
N GLN A 79 0.72 -7.91 6.36
CA GLN A 79 2.12 -8.33 6.29
C GLN A 79 2.75 -8.00 4.94
N LEU A 80 2.03 -8.19 3.82
CA LEU A 80 2.52 -7.81 2.50
C LEU A 80 2.66 -6.29 2.36
N ILE A 81 1.69 -5.51 2.84
CA ILE A 81 1.77 -4.03 2.87
C ILE A 81 2.99 -3.59 3.69
N ALA A 82 3.12 -4.09 4.92
CA ALA A 82 4.21 -3.76 5.83
C ALA A 82 5.58 -4.12 5.25
N ARG A 83 5.69 -5.26 4.56
CA ARG A 83 6.91 -5.68 3.86
C ARG A 83 7.30 -4.68 2.77
N VAL A 84 6.35 -4.28 1.93
CA VAL A 84 6.61 -3.34 0.83
C VAL A 84 7.02 -1.97 1.36
N LEU A 85 6.34 -1.48 2.41
CA LEU A 85 6.68 -0.21 3.07
C LEU A 85 8.08 -0.25 3.68
N ALA A 86 8.39 -1.30 4.44
CA ALA A 86 9.72 -1.46 5.06
C ALA A 86 10.83 -1.58 4.01
N ALA A 87 10.58 -2.29 2.90
CA ALA A 87 11.54 -2.40 1.81
C ALA A 87 11.79 -1.04 1.13
N GLY A 88 10.73 -0.27 0.86
CA GLY A 88 10.81 1.08 0.32
C GLY A 88 11.62 2.01 1.21
N GLU A 89 11.30 2.04 2.51
CA GLU A 89 12.03 2.80 3.53
C GLU A 89 13.53 2.41 3.54
N SER A 90 13.84 1.11 3.59
CA SER A 90 15.23 0.63 3.62
C SER A 90 16.04 0.98 2.37
N CYS A 91 15.37 1.10 1.22
CA CYS A 91 15.98 1.45 -0.06
C CYS A 91 15.97 2.96 -0.33
N GLY A 92 15.37 3.77 0.54
CA GLY A 92 15.18 5.21 0.32
C GLY A 92 14.28 5.52 -0.90
N LYS A 93 13.28 4.66 -1.15
CA LYS A 93 12.36 4.75 -2.29
C LYS A 93 10.96 5.06 -1.80
N ALA A 94 10.29 6.02 -2.43
CA ALA A 94 8.94 6.39 -2.06
C ALA A 94 7.97 5.22 -2.33
N VAL A 95 7.03 5.01 -1.41
CA VAL A 95 5.96 4.02 -1.54
C VAL A 95 4.64 4.69 -1.22
N SER A 96 3.78 4.80 -2.23
CA SER A 96 2.40 5.21 -2.05
C SER A 96 1.47 4.03 -1.90
N LEU A 97 0.24 4.29 -1.45
CA LEU A 97 -0.84 3.32 -1.46
C LEU A 97 -2.08 3.94 -2.11
N CYS A 98 -2.70 3.18 -3.01
CA CYS A 98 -3.93 3.52 -3.71
C CYS A 98 -4.94 2.37 -3.59
N GLY A 99 -6.20 2.69 -3.85
CA GLY A 99 -7.33 1.78 -3.68
C GLY A 99 -8.25 2.25 -2.56
N GLU A 100 -9.27 1.45 -2.26
CA GLU A 100 -10.32 1.84 -1.32
C GLU A 100 -9.76 2.03 0.10
N MET A 101 -8.81 1.17 0.49
CA MET A 101 -8.17 1.23 1.80
C MET A 101 -7.42 2.56 2.04
N ALA A 102 -6.91 3.20 0.98
CA ALA A 102 -6.20 4.48 1.06
C ALA A 102 -7.14 5.63 1.46
N GLY A 103 -8.40 5.54 1.04
CA GLY A 103 -9.41 6.58 1.18
C GLY A 103 -10.38 6.34 2.33
N GLU A 104 -10.12 5.32 3.16
CA GLU A 104 -11.00 4.90 4.24
C GLU A 104 -10.41 5.38 5.59
N PRO A 105 -11.00 6.40 6.24
CA PRO A 105 -10.47 7.00 7.46
C PRO A 105 -10.15 6.00 8.57
N ARG A 106 -10.95 4.93 8.75
CA ARG A 106 -10.69 3.91 9.80
C ARG A 106 -9.35 3.21 9.64
N TYR A 107 -8.79 3.12 8.43
CA TYR A 107 -7.50 2.47 8.18
C TYR A 107 -6.32 3.43 8.18
N THR A 108 -6.56 4.74 8.22
CA THR A 108 -5.51 5.76 8.08
C THR A 108 -4.45 5.65 9.18
N GLY A 109 -4.88 5.52 10.44
CA GLY A 109 -3.97 5.36 11.58
C GLY A 109 -3.15 4.07 11.51
N LEU A 110 -3.78 2.96 11.08
CA LEU A 110 -3.10 1.68 10.86
C LEU A 110 -2.04 1.80 9.77
N LEU A 111 -2.38 2.37 8.61
CA LEU A 111 -1.45 2.56 7.51
C LEU A 111 -0.28 3.47 7.88
N LEU A 112 -0.55 4.54 8.64
CA LEU A 112 0.49 5.39 9.21
C LEU A 112 1.44 4.62 10.13
N ALA A 113 0.91 3.77 11.01
CA ALA A 113 1.67 2.94 11.93
C ALA A 113 2.55 1.92 11.20
N LEU A 114 2.06 1.35 10.09
CA LEU A 114 2.85 0.47 9.22
C LEU A 114 3.97 1.21 8.47
N GLY A 115 3.95 2.55 8.43
CA GLY A 115 4.99 3.38 7.85
C GLY A 115 4.59 4.10 6.56
N LEU A 116 3.32 4.02 6.13
CA LEU A 116 2.86 4.73 4.93
C LEU A 116 2.93 6.24 5.13
N ARG A 117 3.38 6.97 4.10
CA ARG A 117 3.44 8.44 4.10
C ARG A 117 2.72 9.07 2.91
N ASP A 118 2.63 8.36 1.79
CA ASP A 118 1.99 8.85 0.56
C ASP A 118 0.66 8.11 0.31
N PHE A 119 -0.46 8.82 0.51
CA PHE A 119 -1.80 8.28 0.30
C PHE A 119 -2.38 8.82 -1.02
N SER A 120 -2.96 7.93 -1.84
CA SER A 120 -3.63 8.29 -3.09
C SER A 120 -5.08 7.81 -3.06
N MET A 121 -6.02 8.76 -3.15
CA MET A 121 -7.44 8.50 -2.96
C MET A 121 -8.32 9.42 -3.81
N HIS A 122 -9.61 9.11 -3.87
CA HIS A 122 -10.59 9.98 -4.51
C HIS A 122 -10.71 11.32 -3.74
N PRO A 123 -10.77 12.49 -4.41
CA PRO A 123 -10.79 13.79 -3.72
C PRO A 123 -11.90 13.98 -2.68
N ARG A 124 -13.02 13.25 -2.84
CA ARG A 124 -14.17 13.31 -1.93
C ARG A 124 -13.85 12.91 -0.48
N VAL A 125 -12.95 11.96 -0.28
CA VAL A 125 -12.58 11.44 1.06
C VAL A 125 -11.31 12.09 1.62
N LEU A 126 -10.69 13.00 0.85
CA LEU A 126 -9.41 13.61 1.21
C LEU A 126 -9.47 14.37 2.53
N LEU A 127 -10.57 15.08 2.80
CA LEU A 127 -10.70 15.87 4.03
C LEU A 127 -10.80 14.98 5.28
N GLU A 128 -11.57 13.91 5.21
CA GLU A 128 -11.76 12.97 6.32
C GLU A 128 -10.43 12.26 6.67
N VAL A 129 -9.72 11.76 5.66
CA VAL A 129 -8.38 11.18 5.87
C VAL A 129 -7.40 12.22 6.41
N LYS A 130 -7.42 13.45 5.87
CA LYS A 130 -6.56 14.55 6.35
C LYS A 130 -6.82 14.91 7.80
N GLU A 131 -8.07 14.86 8.27
CA GLU A 131 -8.40 15.09 9.67
C GLU A 131 -7.76 14.05 10.58
N VAL A 132 -7.86 12.75 10.22
CA VAL A 132 -7.19 11.66 10.96
C VAL A 132 -5.67 11.82 10.94
N LEU A 133 -5.07 12.14 9.80
CA LEU A 133 -3.62 12.39 9.70
C LEU A 133 -3.16 13.54 10.61
N ARG A 134 -4.00 14.57 10.80
CA ARG A 134 -3.68 15.74 11.64
C ARG A 134 -3.85 15.49 13.13
N SER A 135 -4.71 14.55 13.51
CA SER A 135 -4.92 14.17 14.92
C SER A 135 -4.01 13.02 15.36
N ALA A 136 -3.39 12.30 14.41
CA ALA A 136 -2.51 11.17 14.70
C ALA A 136 -1.23 11.59 15.43
N ASP A 137 -0.92 10.89 16.52
CA ASP A 137 0.37 10.95 17.19
C ASP A 137 1.26 9.78 16.76
N LEU A 138 2.31 10.08 15.99
CA LEU A 138 3.25 9.09 15.49
C LEU A 138 4.01 8.35 16.60
N HIS A 139 4.20 8.96 17.78
CA HIS A 139 4.87 8.28 18.88
C HIS A 139 4.02 7.12 19.41
N THR A 140 2.73 7.38 19.65
CA THR A 140 1.75 6.37 20.06
C THR A 140 1.59 5.27 19.00
N LEU A 141 1.74 5.59 17.70
CA LEU A 141 1.62 4.60 16.61
C LEU A 141 2.85 3.68 16.46
N ALA A 142 4.01 4.04 17.03
CA ALA A 142 5.20 3.19 16.95
C ALA A 142 5.02 1.88 17.74
N ASP A 143 4.48 1.97 18.95
CA ASP A 143 4.15 0.80 19.77
C ASP A 143 3.05 -0.05 19.14
N PHE A 144 2.12 0.63 18.44
CA PHE A 144 1.00 0.01 17.74
C PHE A 144 1.45 -0.88 16.58
N ARG A 145 2.51 -0.50 15.86
CA ARG A 145 3.05 -1.27 14.73
C ARG A 145 3.40 -2.70 15.11
N GLN A 146 4.00 -2.93 16.27
CA GLN A 146 4.40 -4.27 16.68
C GLN A 146 3.17 -5.15 16.94
N ALA A 147 2.13 -4.61 17.59
CA ALA A 147 0.88 -5.33 17.84
C ALA A 147 0.17 -5.70 16.52
N LEU A 148 0.14 -4.79 15.55
CA LEU A 148 -0.44 -5.06 14.22
C LEU A 148 0.26 -6.23 13.51
N LEU A 149 1.59 -6.31 13.60
CA LEU A 149 2.36 -7.37 12.94
C LEU A 149 2.31 -8.72 13.66
N GLN A 150 1.86 -8.74 14.92
CA GLN A 150 1.70 -9.95 15.73
C GLN A 150 0.26 -10.50 15.72
N ALA A 151 -0.69 -9.77 15.14
CA ALA A 151 -2.06 -10.25 15.02
C ALA A 151 -2.15 -11.45 14.08
N GLU A 152 -2.89 -12.47 14.50
CA GLU A 152 -3.14 -13.71 13.77
C GLU A 152 -4.54 -13.73 13.13
N GLU A 153 -5.45 -12.88 13.61
CA GLU A 153 -6.84 -12.78 13.17
C GLU A 153 -7.24 -11.33 12.88
N ALA A 154 -8.17 -11.12 11.95
CA ALA A 154 -8.62 -9.78 11.55
C ALA A 154 -9.35 -9.04 12.68
N GLU A 155 -10.08 -9.76 13.54
CA GLU A 155 -10.81 -9.19 14.68
C GLU A 155 -9.86 -8.57 15.71
N GLN A 156 -8.64 -9.13 15.86
CA GLN A 156 -7.61 -8.53 16.71
C GLN A 156 -7.16 -7.19 16.15
N LEU A 157 -7.05 -7.08 14.82
CA LEU A 157 -6.68 -5.84 14.13
C LEU A 157 -7.80 -4.81 14.18
N GLU A 158 -9.07 -5.23 14.05
CA GLU A 158 -10.23 -4.36 14.24
C GLU A 158 -10.28 -3.78 15.65
N ALA A 159 -10.07 -4.60 16.68
CA ALA A 159 -10.04 -4.15 18.07
C ALA A 159 -8.90 -3.17 18.38
N LEU A 160 -7.85 -3.21 17.57
CA LEU A 160 -6.70 -2.34 17.66
C LEU A 160 -6.94 -0.99 16.98
N LEU A 161 -7.81 -0.91 15.95
CA LEU A 161 -8.09 0.35 15.27
C LEU A 161 -8.57 1.40 16.29
N PRO A 162 -7.99 2.63 16.30
CA PRO A 162 -8.46 3.67 17.19
C PRO A 162 -9.96 3.89 16.93
N LEU A 163 -10.77 3.83 18.00
CA LEU A 163 -12.16 4.28 17.95
C LEU A 163 -12.12 5.72 17.45
N SER A 164 -12.65 5.94 16.24
CA SER A 164 -12.76 7.23 15.55
C SER A 164 -13.12 8.38 16.48
#